data_AF-A0A099SAR1-F1
#
_entry.id   AF-A0A099SAR1-F1
#
_cell.length_a   1.000
_cell.length_b   1.000
_cell.length_c   1.000
_cell.angle_alpha   90.00
_cell.angle_beta   90.00
_cell.angle_gamma   90.00
#
_symmetry.space_group_name_H-M   'P 1'
#
loop_
_entity.id
_entity.type
_entity.pdbx_description
1 polymer ?
#
loop_
_entity_poly.entity_id
_entity_poly.type
_entity_poly.pdbx_seq_one_letter_code
_entity_poly.pdbx_strand_id
1 'polypeptide(L)' 'MEFKLDMMQTTALAVVMYYLGEWIKGKFPALQKFCIPGPVVGGILFALVNTLLRVNGILKLNLDTTLQTPFMMV' A
#
# COMPACT_ATOMS: atom_id res chain seq x y z
N MET A 1 -9.56 -15.41 9.14
CA MET A 1 -8.34 -15.58 9.98
C MET A 1 -7.65 -14.23 10.11
N GLU A 2 -7.11 -13.90 11.29
CA GLU A 2 -6.38 -12.65 11.50
C GLU A 2 -4.88 -12.91 11.33
N PHE A 3 -4.27 -12.25 10.35
CA PHE A 3 -2.85 -12.39 10.05
C PHE A 3 -2.17 -11.09 10.45
N LYS A 4 -1.35 -11.17 11.50
CA LYS A 4 -0.59 -10.03 11.99
C LYS A 4 0.73 -9.97 11.24
N LEU A 5 0.96 -8.90 10.49
CA LEU A 5 2.22 -8.61 9.86
C LEU A 5 3.09 -7.84 10.84
N ASP A 6 4.33 -8.30 11.02
CA ASP A 6 5.32 -7.62 11.85
C ASP A 6 5.68 -6.25 11.24
N MET A 7 6.30 -5.36 12.03
CA MET A 7 6.75 -4.04 11.60
C MET A 7 7.61 -4.12 10.33
N MET A 8 8.60 -5.02 10.33
CA MET A 8 9.50 -5.21 9.19
C MET A 8 8.76 -5.71 7.94
N GLN A 9 7.79 -6.61 8.12
CA GLN A 9 6.99 -7.16 7.01
C GLN A 9 6.04 -6.11 6.45
N THR A 10 5.43 -5.30 7.31
CA THR A 10 4.54 -4.21 6.93
C THR A 10 5.28 -3.15 6.12
N THR A 11 6.50 -2.77 6.55
CA THR A 11 7.35 -1.83 5.81
C THR A 11 7.85 -2.41 4.49
N ALA A 12 8.30 -3.67 4.47
CA ALA A 12 8.70 -4.33 3.23
C ALA A 12 7.55 -4.37 2.21
N LEU A 13 6.33 -4.69 2.67
CA LEU A 13 5.13 -4.64 1.84
C LEU A 13 4.87 -3.23 1.30
N ALA A 14 5.00 -2.20 2.15
CA ALA A 14 4.80 -0.81 1.74
C ALA A 14 5.80 -0.37 0.66
N VAL A 15 7.07 -0.75 0.76
CA VAL A 15 8.10 -0.47 -0.26
C VAL A 15 7.79 -1.19 -1.57
N VAL A 16 7.38 -2.45 -1.51
CA VAL A 16 6.98 -3.21 -2.71
C VAL A 16 5.77 -2.55 -3.40
N MET A 17 4.76 -2.14 -2.62
CA MET A 17 3.57 -1.44 -3.14
C MET A 17 3.93 -0.07 -3.72
N TYR A 18 4.90 0.64 -3.15
CA TYR A 18 5.42 1.90 -3.69
C TYR A 18 6.03 1.71 -5.08
N TYR A 19 6.96 0.77 -5.23
CA TYR A 19 7.60 0.50 -6.52
C TYR A 19 6.61 0.01 -7.57
N LEU A 20 5.63 -0.82 -7.16
CA LEU A 20 4.52 -1.20 -8.04
C LEU A 20 3.68 0.00 -8.47
N GLY A 21 3.36 0.92 -7.54
CA GLY A 21 2.64 2.15 -7.84
C GLY A 21 3.40 3.06 -8.80
N GLU A 22 4.72 3.16 -8.65
CA GLU A 22 5.58 3.93 -9.54
C GLU A 22 5.69 3.30 -10.93
N TRP A 23 5.78 1.97 -11.02
CA TRP A 23 5.76 1.26 -12.30
C TRP A 23 4.42 1.43 -13.03
N ILE A 24 3.30 1.35 -12.33
CA ILE A 24 1.97 1.59 -12.88
C ILE A 24 1.84 3.04 -13.35
N LYS A 25 2.34 4.01 -12.57
CA LYS A 25 2.37 5.42 -12.95
C LYS A 25 3.16 5.65 -14.25
N GLY A 26 4.26 4.93 -14.47
CA GLY A 26 5.03 4.97 -15.72
C GLY A 26 4.27 4.41 -16.93
N LYS A 27 3.37 3.44 -16.71
CA LYS A 27 2.56 2.83 -17.77
C LYS A 27 1.31 3.63 -18.14
N PHE A 28 0.73 4.37 -17.18
CA PHE A 28 -0.50 5.14 -17.38
C PHE A 28 -0.20 6.65 -17.39
N PRO A 29 -0.05 7.28 -18.57
CA PRO A 29 0.26 8.72 -18.67
C PRO A 29 -0.83 9.62 -18.09
N ALA A 30 -2.06 9.10 -17.90
CA ALA A 30 -3.12 9.80 -17.18
C ALA A 30 -2.73 10.10 -15.72
N LEU A 31 -2.08 9.17 -15.01
CA LEU A 31 -1.68 9.36 -13.62
C LEU A 31 -0.53 10.36 -13.46
N GLN A 32 0.34 10.45 -14.47
CA GLN A 32 1.32 11.53 -14.56
C GLN A 32 0.65 12.88 -14.85
N LYS A 33 -0.36 12.93 -15.72
CA LYS A 33 -1.09 14.16 -16.07
C LYS A 33 -1.85 14.78 -14.88
N PHE A 34 -2.30 13.96 -13.93
CA PHE A 34 -2.95 14.40 -12.69
C PHE A 34 -1.97 14.64 -11.53
N CYS A 35 -0.66 14.60 -11.78
CA CYS A 35 0.38 14.76 -10.74
C CYS A 35 0.22 13.81 -9.54
N ILE A 36 -0.36 12.63 -9.75
CA ILE A 36 -0.59 11.69 -8.64
C ILE A 36 0.78 11.09 -8.25
N PRO A 37 1.22 11.22 -6.99
CA PRO A 37 2.47 10.63 -6.52
C PRO A 37 2.40 9.10 -6.62
N GLY A 38 3.50 8.44 -7.01
CA GLY A 38 3.64 6.98 -6.98
C GLY A 38 3.15 6.31 -5.68
N PRO A 39 3.43 6.86 -4.47
CA PRO A 39 2.93 6.28 -3.23
C PRO A 39 1.40 6.23 -3.12
N VAL A 40 0.68 7.19 -3.69
CA VAL A 40 -0.80 7.22 -3.68
C VAL A 40 -1.36 6.11 -4.56
N VAL A 41 -0.73 5.87 -5.72
CA VAL A 41 -1.11 4.78 -6.65
C VAL A 41 -0.92 3.42 -5.99
N GLY A 42 0.24 3.22 -5.35
CA GLY A 42 0.53 2.00 -4.58
C GLY A 42 -0.44 1.80 -3.41
N GLY A 43 -0.77 2.87 -2.69
CA GLY A 43 -1.74 2.86 -1.60
C GLY A 43 -3.16 2.50 -2.03
N ILE A 44 -3.63 3.06 -3.15
CA ILE A 44 -4.96 2.73 -3.72
C ILE A 44 -5.00 1.27 -4.16
N LEU A 45 -3.95 0.77 -4.80
CA LEU A 45 -3.85 -0.64 -5.20
C LEU A 45 -3.92 -1.57 -3.97
N PHE A 46 -3.14 -1.26 -2.94
CA PHE A 46 -3.13 -2.02 -1.69
C PHE A 46 -4.48 -1.97 -0.98
N ALA A 47 -5.11 -0.80 -0.91
CA ALA A 47 -6.43 -0.62 -0.29
C ALA A 47 -7.50 -1.45 -1.01
N LEU A 48 -7.46 -1.51 -2.34
CA LEU A 48 -8.41 -2.28 -3.15
C LEU A 48 -8.23 -3.79 -2.91
N VAL A 49 -6.98 -4.27 -2.91
CA VAL A 49 -6.66 -5.67 -2.56
C VAL A 49 -7.11 -6.00 -1.14
N ASN A 50 -6.72 -5.18 -0.15
CA ASN A 50 -7.09 -5.40 1.25
C ASN A 50 -8.63 -5.40 1.45
N THR A 51 -9.34 -4.52 0.74
CA THR A 51 -10.80 -4.45 0.80
C THR A 51 -11.42 -5.72 0.20
N LEU A 52 -10.94 -6.20 -0.94
CA LEU A 52 -11.42 -7.46 -1.52
C LEU A 52 -11.17 -8.65 -0.57
N LEU A 53 -9.97 -8.74 0.02
CA LEU A 53 -9.63 -9.80 0.98
C LEU A 53 -10.54 -9.77 2.22
N ARG A 54 -10.87 -8.56 2.69
CA ARG A 54 -11.76 -8.34 3.84
C ARG A 54 -13.21 -8.66 3.52
N VAL A 55 -13.71 -8.25 2.35
CA VAL A 55 -15.10 -8.49 1.91
C VAL A 55 -15.36 -9.99 1.69
N ASN A 56 -14.37 -10.72 1.16
CA ASN A 56 -14.48 -12.18 0.99
C ASN A 56 -14.31 -12.96 2.31
N GLY A 57 -14.07 -12.29 3.45
CA GLY A 57 -13.95 -12.93 4.77
C GLY A 57 -12.72 -13.83 4.95
N ILE A 58 -11.82 -13.85 3.97
CA ILE A 58 -10.67 -14.77 3.92
C ILE A 58 -9.62 -14.35 4.95
N LEU A 59 -9.24 -13.07 4.94
CA LEU A 59 -8.07 -12.59 5.65
C LEU A 59 -8.26 -11.16 6.15
N LYS A 60 -8.07 -10.95 7.45
CA LYS A 60 -7.88 -9.62 8.02
C LYS A 60 -6.38 -9.40 8.24
N LEU A 61 -5.81 -8.48 7.49
CA LEU A 61 -4.42 -8.06 7.65
C LEU A 61 -4.35 -7.06 8.81
N ASN A 62 -3.67 -7.42 9.90
CA ASN A 62 -3.28 -6.47 10.93
C ASN A 62 -1.87 -5.96 10.59
N LEU A 63 -1.79 -4.72 10.13
CA LEU A 63 -0.55 -4.04 9.80
C LEU A 63 -0.02 -3.32 11.03
N ASP A 64 1.27 -3.44 11.29
CA ASP A 64 1.91 -2.70 12.37
C ASP A 64 2.29 -1.29 11.89
N THR A 65 1.64 -0.28 12.47
CA THR A 65 1.78 1.13 12.06
C THR A 65 2.81 1.90 12.89
N THR A 66 3.63 1.22 13.70
CA THR A 66 4.63 1.87 14.57
C THR A 66 5.56 2.82 13.79
N LEU A 67 5.95 2.46 12.56
CA LEU A 67 6.79 3.29 11.69
C LEU A 67 6.01 4.34 10.87
N GLN A 68 4.69 4.32 10.88
CA GLN A 68 3.88 5.26 10.13
C GLN A 68 4.06 6.70 10.64
N THR A 69 4.06 6.86 11.97
CA THR A 69 4.17 8.16 12.65
C THR A 69 5.48 8.90 12.36
N PRO A 70 6.68 8.29 12.50
CA PRO A 70 7.93 8.97 12.15
C PRO A 70 8.05 9.27 10.65
N PHE A 71 7.53 8.41 9.76
CA PHE A 71 7.61 8.66 8.30
C PHE A 71 6.63 9.71 7.78
N MET A 72 5.62 10.11 8.55
CA MET A 72 4.71 11.21 8.16
C MET A 72 5.10 12.56 8.74
N MET A 73 5.84 12.59 9.85
CA MET A 73 6.27 13.84 10.51
C MET A 73 7.57 14.42 9.94
N VAL A 74 8.36 13.61 9.24
CA VAL A 74 9.65 13.98 8.65
C VAL A 74 9.50 14.08 7.14
#